data_AF-A0A2R4KR18-F1
#
_entry.id   AF-A0A2R4KR18-F1
#
_cell.length_a   1.000
_cell.length_b   1.000
_cell.length_c   1.000
_cell.angle_alpha   90.00
_cell.angle_beta   90.00
_cell.angle_gamma   90.00
#
_symmetry.space_group_name_H-M   'P 1'
#
loop_
_entity.id
_entity.type
_entity.pdbx_description
1 polymer ?
#
loop_
_entity_poly.entity_id
_entity_poly.type
_entity_poly.pdbx_seq_one_letter_code
_entity_poly.pdbx_strand_id
1 'polypeptide(L)'
;MRHWLILFLLALPCLAGAVSFNEQVERLPLGQSIDVFEDVRGSADINDITSRAIDSSFRRHDKDVLNAGYSRSVFWLRLDLDYRPVASSDPRTWLLELAYPPLDKLDLYLPDGQGGYRLAQRTGDTLPFASRPIRQNNYLFELGLEPNKPQRVYLRLES
;
A
#
# COMPACT_ATOMS: atom_id res chain seq x y z
N MET A 1 -13.91 -7.82 51.59
CA MET A 1 -14.25 -8.19 50.20
C MET A 1 -13.09 -7.75 49.32
N ARG A 2 -12.56 -8.61 48.46
CA ARG A 2 -11.34 -8.30 47.67
C ARG A 2 -11.72 -8.10 46.21
N HIS A 3 -11.48 -6.91 45.68
CA HIS A 3 -11.71 -6.61 44.27
C HIS A 3 -10.47 -6.98 43.45
N TRP A 4 -10.71 -7.57 42.28
CA TRP A 4 -9.69 -7.94 41.31
C TRP A 4 -9.80 -6.97 40.13
N LEU A 5 -8.67 -6.42 39.69
CA LEU A 5 -8.55 -5.66 38.46
C LEU A 5 -7.83 -6.57 37.44
N ILE A 6 -8.54 -6.95 36.39
CA ILE A 6 -7.97 -7.68 35.25
C ILE A 6 -7.77 -6.66 34.13
N LEU A 7 -6.52 -6.39 33.77
CA LEU A 7 -6.16 -5.62 32.58
C LEU A 7 -6.15 -6.57 31.38
N PHE A 8 -7.23 -6.58 30.60
CA PHE A 8 -7.21 -7.20 29.28
C PHE A 8 -6.43 -6.27 28.34
N LEU A 9 -5.15 -6.57 28.11
CA LEU A 9 -4.41 -6.06 26.96
C LEU A 9 -5.02 -6.69 25.70
N LEU A 10 -6.11 -6.09 25.21
CA LEU A 10 -6.54 -6.27 23.83
C LEU A 10 -5.38 -5.76 22.97
N ALA A 11 -4.56 -6.70 22.48
CA ALA A 11 -3.62 -6.47 21.40
C ALA A 11 -4.43 -6.16 20.13
N LEU A 12 -5.02 -4.96 20.09
CA LEU A 12 -5.34 -4.33 18.82
C LEU A 12 -4.00 -4.24 18.09
N PRO A 13 -3.85 -4.87 16.91
CA PRO A 13 -2.74 -4.53 16.05
C PRO A 13 -2.99 -3.08 15.66
N CYS A 14 -2.49 -2.15 16.48
CA CYS A 14 -2.23 -0.81 16.03
C CYS A 14 -1.30 -1.02 14.84
N LEU A 15 -1.73 -0.63 13.65
CA LEU A 15 -0.86 -0.48 12.51
C LEU A 15 0.16 0.59 12.91
N ALA A 16 1.18 0.19 13.68
CA ALA A 16 2.12 1.06 14.39
C ALA A 16 3.10 1.76 13.43
N GLY A 17 2.74 1.86 12.16
CA GLY A 17 3.47 2.53 11.11
C GLY A 17 2.57 3.09 10.01
N ALA A 18 1.24 3.19 10.23
CA ALA A 18 0.36 3.83 9.26
C ALA A 18 0.66 5.32 9.15
N VAL A 19 0.83 5.81 7.92
CA VAL A 19 0.98 7.24 7.69
C VAL A 19 -0.38 7.91 7.83
N SER A 20 -0.48 8.82 8.80
CA SER A 20 -1.70 9.56 9.09
C SER A 20 -1.69 10.91 8.39
N PHE A 21 -2.78 11.27 7.74
CA PHE A 21 -2.95 12.55 7.06
C PHE A 21 -4.43 12.95 7.02
N ASN A 22 -4.70 14.22 6.71
CA ASN A 22 -6.03 14.81 6.74
C ASN A 22 -6.34 15.55 5.42
N GLU A 23 -7.50 16.21 5.35
CA GLU A 23 -8.01 16.88 4.17
C GLU A 23 -7.21 18.10 3.71
N GLN A 24 -6.36 18.66 4.60
CA GLN A 24 -5.49 19.80 4.34
C GLN A 24 -4.22 19.40 3.59
N VAL A 25 -3.88 18.11 3.54
CA VAL A 25 -2.74 17.60 2.79
C VAL A 25 -3.11 17.50 1.31
N GLU A 26 -2.39 18.20 0.45
CA GLU A 26 -2.57 18.06 -1.01
C GLU A 26 -1.66 16.98 -1.59
N ARG A 27 -0.44 16.86 -1.04
CA ARG A 27 0.56 15.90 -1.47
C ARG A 27 1.31 15.34 -0.28
N LEU A 28 1.48 14.01 -0.27
CA LEU A 28 2.20 13.29 0.76
C LEU A 28 3.29 12.42 0.12
N PRO A 29 4.57 12.74 0.31
CA PRO A 29 5.67 11.85 -0.08
C PRO A 29 5.62 10.56 0.75
N LEU A 30 5.51 9.41 0.08
CA LEU A 30 5.34 8.11 0.74
C LEU A 30 6.63 7.27 0.81
N GLY A 31 7.75 7.75 0.24
CA GLY A 31 8.97 6.96 0.12
C GLY A 31 9.49 6.37 1.43
N GLN A 32 9.44 7.11 2.53
CA GLN A 32 9.87 6.62 3.85
C GLN A 32 8.75 5.89 4.62
N SER A 33 7.56 5.79 4.03
CA SER A 33 6.38 5.14 4.61
C SER A 33 6.05 3.79 3.96
N ILE A 34 6.76 3.41 2.90
CA ILE A 34 6.64 2.08 2.29
C ILE A 34 7.46 1.05 3.07
N ASP A 35 6.91 -0.15 3.20
CA ASP A 35 7.72 -1.33 3.44
C ASP A 35 7.92 -2.08 2.11
N VAL A 36 9.09 -2.69 1.92
CA VAL A 36 9.49 -3.35 0.69
C VAL A 36 9.86 -4.79 0.96
N PHE A 37 9.42 -5.69 0.09
CA PHE A 37 9.85 -7.07 0.01
C PHE A 37 10.30 -7.37 -1.43
N GLU A 38 11.51 -7.90 -1.58
CA GLU A 38 12.03 -8.33 -2.89
C GLU A 38 11.77 -9.82 -3.09
N ASP A 39 10.95 -10.14 -4.09
CA ASP A 39 10.75 -11.49 -4.59
C ASP A 39 11.67 -11.74 -5.78
N VAL A 40 12.86 -12.29 -5.47
CA VAL A 40 13.89 -12.62 -6.46
C VAL A 40 13.42 -13.67 -7.49
N ARG A 41 12.43 -14.51 -7.14
CA ARG A 41 11.90 -15.54 -8.05
C ARG A 41 10.74 -15.03 -8.89
N GLY A 42 10.09 -13.95 -8.46
CA GLY A 42 8.92 -13.35 -9.12
C GLY A 42 7.65 -14.21 -9.08
N SER A 43 7.63 -15.27 -8.26
CA SER A 43 6.57 -16.27 -8.20
C SER A 43 5.55 -16.06 -7.10
N ALA A 44 5.81 -15.16 -6.14
CA ALA A 44 4.90 -14.90 -5.03
C ALA A 44 3.62 -14.22 -5.52
N ASP A 45 2.48 -14.66 -4.99
CA ASP A 45 1.18 -14.02 -5.21
C ASP A 45 0.72 -13.21 -3.97
N ILE A 46 -0.45 -12.58 -4.06
CA ILE A 46 -0.96 -11.76 -2.95
C ILE A 46 -1.26 -12.57 -1.67
N ASN A 47 -1.62 -13.86 -1.79
CA ASN A 47 -1.88 -14.71 -0.64
C ASN A 47 -0.58 -15.08 0.07
N ASP A 48 0.49 -15.36 -0.69
CA ASP A 48 1.82 -15.59 -0.15
C ASP A 48 2.31 -14.35 0.61
N ILE A 49 2.18 -13.17 -0.01
CA ILE A 49 2.69 -11.89 0.51
C ILE A 49 1.97 -11.44 1.77
N THR A 50 0.69 -11.78 1.91
CA THR A 50 -0.13 -11.48 3.09
C THR A 50 -0.02 -12.56 4.17
N SER A 51 0.68 -13.65 3.91
CA SER A 51 0.95 -14.69 4.90
C SER A 51 1.87 -14.17 6.02
N ARG A 52 1.70 -14.71 7.23
CA ARG A 52 2.55 -14.36 8.38
C ARG A 52 4.04 -14.62 8.14
N ALA A 53 4.37 -15.60 7.29
CA ALA A 53 5.76 -15.93 6.98
C ALA A 53 6.46 -14.79 6.24
N ILE A 54 5.79 -14.19 5.25
CA ILE A 54 6.36 -13.09 4.45
C ILE A 54 6.14 -11.74 5.12
N ASP A 55 5.07 -11.55 5.90
CA ASP A 55 4.77 -10.27 6.57
C ASP A 55 5.95 -9.72 7.39
N SER A 56 6.72 -10.62 8.03
CA SER A 56 7.94 -10.30 8.80
C SER A 56 9.21 -10.04 7.97
N SER A 57 9.17 -10.37 6.68
CA SER A 57 10.27 -10.20 5.73
C SER A 57 10.27 -8.82 5.06
N PHE A 58 9.14 -8.09 5.14
CA PHE A 58 9.09 -6.69 4.71
C PHE A 58 10.08 -5.83 5.50
N ARG A 59 10.74 -4.90 4.80
CA ARG A 59 11.70 -3.95 5.37
C ARG A 59 11.24 -2.53 5.11
N ARG A 60 11.23 -1.71 6.17
CA ARG A 60 10.95 -0.28 6.03
C ARG A 60 11.98 0.34 5.10
N HIS A 61 11.50 1.06 4.10
CA HIS A 61 12.36 1.87 3.24
C HIS A 61 12.72 3.18 3.94
N ASP A 62 13.99 3.59 3.82
CA ASP A 62 14.59 4.70 4.57
C ASP A 62 14.88 5.95 3.72
N LYS A 63 14.48 5.94 2.44
CA LYS A 63 14.72 7.05 1.50
C LYS A 63 13.42 7.62 0.93
N ASP A 64 13.50 8.82 0.35
CA ASP A 64 12.35 9.49 -0.25
C ASP A 64 11.85 8.82 -1.54
N VAL A 65 12.73 8.08 -2.22
CA VAL A 65 12.43 7.44 -3.49
C VAL A 65 12.97 6.03 -3.48
N LEU A 66 12.11 5.05 -3.76
CA LEU A 66 12.54 3.68 -3.99
C LEU A 66 13.30 3.62 -5.31
N ASN A 67 14.56 3.22 -5.25
CA ASN A 67 15.36 2.93 -6.42
C ASN A 67 15.78 1.47 -6.39
N ALA A 68 15.00 0.62 -7.06
CA ALA A 68 15.27 -0.80 -7.23
C ALA A 68 16.36 -1.08 -8.28
N GLY A 69 16.79 -0.06 -9.05
CA GLY A 69 17.63 -0.24 -10.24
C GLY A 69 16.97 -1.12 -11.31
N TYR A 70 17.76 -1.56 -12.28
CA TYR A 70 17.34 -2.59 -13.22
C TYR A 70 17.52 -3.97 -12.56
N SER A 71 16.41 -4.62 -12.22
CA SER A 71 16.40 -5.95 -11.63
C SER A 71 15.35 -6.82 -12.32
N ARG A 72 15.57 -8.14 -12.34
CA ARG A 72 14.55 -9.12 -12.74
C ARG A 72 13.66 -9.55 -11.57
N SER A 73 13.97 -9.08 -10.36
CA SER A 73 13.18 -9.34 -9.17
C SER A 73 11.84 -8.59 -9.25
N VAL A 74 10.82 -9.17 -8.63
CA VAL A 74 9.55 -8.50 -8.39
C VAL A 74 9.63 -7.80 -7.04
N PHE A 75 9.23 -6.53 -6.98
CA PHE A 75 9.18 -5.79 -5.72
C PHE A 75 7.74 -5.67 -5.24
N TRP A 76 7.50 -6.09 -4.02
CA TRP A 76 6.26 -5.90 -3.31
C TRP A 76 6.38 -4.71 -2.38
N LEU A 77 5.52 -3.72 -2.56
CA LEU A 77 5.40 -2.56 -1.68
C LEU A 77 4.17 -2.73 -0.81
N ARG A 78 4.31 -2.41 0.47
CA ARG A 78 3.21 -2.37 1.45
C ARG A 78 3.12 -0.96 2.02
N LEU A 79 1.90 -0.42 2.01
CA LEU A 79 1.59 0.91 2.53
C LEU A 79 0.41 0.82 3.47
N ASP A 80 0.55 1.40 4.65
CA ASP A 80 -0.52 1.56 5.63
C ASP A 80 -0.95 3.02 5.64
N LEU A 81 -2.15 3.31 5.15
CA LEU A 81 -2.69 4.67 5.00
C LEU A 81 -3.80 4.90 6.02
N ASP A 82 -3.75 6.02 6.75
CA ASP A 82 -4.77 6.39 7.73
C ASP A 82 -5.28 7.80 7.48
N TYR A 83 -6.41 7.90 6.79
CA TYR A 83 -7.06 9.18 6.51
C TYR A 83 -7.89 9.63 7.71
N ARG A 84 -7.45 10.71 8.37
CA ARG A 84 -8.07 11.26 9.59
C ARG A 84 -8.54 12.69 9.37
N PRO A 85 -9.66 12.90 8.67
CA PRO A 85 -10.14 14.23 8.43
C PRO A 85 -10.70 14.90 9.69
N VAL A 86 -10.59 16.22 9.76
CA VAL A 86 -11.05 17.03 10.91
C VAL A 86 -12.41 17.67 10.63
N ALA A 87 -12.64 18.16 9.41
CA ALA A 87 -13.83 18.93 9.05
C ALA A 87 -14.94 18.14 8.35
N SER A 88 -14.64 17.00 7.73
CA SER A 88 -15.60 16.18 7.00
C SER A 88 -15.46 14.71 7.40
N SER A 89 -16.57 13.98 7.44
CA SER A 89 -16.60 12.52 7.66
C SER A 89 -16.91 11.76 6.37
N ASP A 90 -16.82 12.41 5.22
CA ASP A 90 -17.08 11.78 3.93
C ASP A 90 -15.83 11.04 3.42
N PRO A 91 -15.99 9.90 2.75
CA PRO A 91 -14.91 9.26 2.00
C PRO A 91 -14.32 10.23 0.97
N ARG A 92 -13.00 10.20 0.82
CA ARG A 92 -12.30 10.98 -0.21
C ARG A 92 -11.49 10.06 -1.12
N THR A 93 -11.55 10.33 -2.42
CA THR A 93 -10.68 9.68 -3.39
C THR A 93 -9.32 10.36 -3.37
N TRP A 94 -8.28 9.58 -3.12
CA TRP A 94 -6.89 9.98 -3.19
C TRP A 94 -6.19 9.35 -4.38
N LEU A 95 -5.23 10.05 -4.98
CA LEU A 95 -4.40 9.50 -6.05
C LEU A 95 -3.08 9.01 -5.47
N LEU A 96 -2.84 7.70 -5.57
CA LEU A 96 -1.52 7.13 -5.32
C LEU A 96 -0.72 7.21 -6.61
N GLU A 97 0.36 7.99 -6.57
CA GLU A 97 1.26 8.22 -7.70
C GLU A 97 2.55 7.41 -7.56
N LEU A 98 2.90 6.67 -8.61
CA LEU A 98 4.21 6.04 -8.76
C LEU A 98 4.92 6.64 -9.98
N ALA A 99 5.92 7.47 -9.70
CA ALA A 99 6.80 8.08 -10.69
C ALA A 99 8.00 7.16 -11.00
N TYR A 100 7.75 6.06 -11.72
CA TYR A 100 8.77 5.07 -12.09
C TYR A 100 8.57 4.58 -13.54
N PRO A 101 9.27 5.15 -14.55
CA PRO A 101 8.83 5.08 -15.94
C PRO A 101 9.28 3.93 -16.86
N PRO A 102 10.01 2.89 -16.41
CA PRO A 102 9.85 1.60 -17.06
C PRO A 102 9.44 0.53 -16.05
N LEU A 103 8.17 0.16 -16.09
CA LEU A 103 7.62 -0.95 -15.32
C LEU A 103 6.79 -1.78 -16.28
N ASP A 104 7.32 -2.96 -16.61
CA ASP A 104 6.64 -3.95 -17.43
C ASP A 104 5.24 -4.23 -16.92
N LYS A 105 5.09 -4.39 -15.60
CA LYS A 105 3.82 -4.68 -14.95
C LYS A 105 3.74 -4.10 -13.55
N LEU A 106 2.57 -3.52 -13.26
CA LEU A 106 2.23 -2.92 -11.99
C LEU A 106 0.80 -3.30 -11.59
N ASP A 107 0.69 -4.02 -10.48
CA ASP A 107 -0.59 -4.46 -9.92
C ASP A 107 -0.86 -3.76 -8.58
N LEU A 108 -2.06 -3.22 -8.41
CA LEU A 108 -2.56 -2.73 -7.13
C LEU A 108 -3.53 -3.75 -6.52
N TYR A 109 -3.27 -4.12 -5.27
CA TYR A 109 -4.15 -4.96 -4.47
C TYR A 109 -4.75 -4.14 -3.32
N LEU A 110 -6.07 -4.24 -3.18
CA LEU A 110 -6.85 -3.60 -2.12
C LEU A 110 -7.57 -4.66 -1.27
N PRO A 111 -7.87 -4.37 0.01
CA PRO A 111 -8.68 -5.24 0.83
C PRO A 111 -10.02 -5.58 0.15
N ASP A 112 -10.44 -6.83 0.24
CA ASP A 112 -11.71 -7.29 -0.33
C ASP A 112 -12.91 -7.18 0.64
N GLY A 113 -12.65 -6.80 1.90
CA GLY A 113 -13.65 -6.73 2.97
C GLY A 113 -13.98 -8.08 3.63
N GLN A 114 -13.35 -9.17 3.21
CA GLN A 114 -13.50 -10.54 3.72
C GLN A 114 -12.22 -11.05 4.42
N GLY A 115 -11.26 -10.16 4.66
CA GLY A 115 -9.97 -10.48 5.27
C GLY A 115 -8.87 -10.86 4.28
N GLY A 116 -9.16 -10.79 2.98
CA GLY A 116 -8.21 -11.00 1.90
C GLY A 116 -7.94 -9.73 1.10
N TYR A 117 -7.36 -9.94 -0.07
CA TYR A 117 -7.00 -8.88 -1.01
C TYR A 117 -7.43 -9.26 -2.42
N ARG A 118 -7.91 -8.28 -3.18
CA ARG A 118 -8.27 -8.43 -4.59
C ARG A 118 -7.40 -7.54 -5.47
N LEU A 119 -7.16 -7.98 -6.69
CA LEU A 119 -6.56 -7.14 -7.73
C LEU A 119 -7.55 -6.02 -8.07
N ALA A 120 -7.19 -4.77 -7.74
CA ALA A 120 -8.01 -3.60 -8.00
C ALA A 120 -7.70 -2.98 -9.36
N GLN A 121 -6.42 -2.94 -9.75
CA GLN A 121 -5.98 -2.37 -11.01
C GLN A 121 -4.69 -3.04 -11.48
N ARG A 122 -4.54 -3.16 -12.80
CA ARG A 122 -3.32 -3.62 -13.48
C ARG A 122 -2.93 -2.63 -14.57
N THR A 123 -1.67 -2.24 -14.59
CA THR A 123 -1.08 -1.33 -15.59
C THR A 123 0.39 -1.72 -15.83
N GLY A 124 1.08 -1.00 -16.71
CA GLY A 124 2.47 -1.23 -17.10
C GLY A 124 2.77 -0.51 -18.41
N ASP A 125 4.00 -0.60 -18.90
CA ASP A 125 4.40 -0.13 -20.23
C ASP A 125 4.29 -1.23 -21.31
N THR A 126 4.24 -2.50 -20.91
CA THR A 126 3.91 -3.63 -21.80
C THR A 126 2.42 -3.70 -22.16
N LEU A 127 1.57 -2.95 -21.44
CA LEU A 127 0.14 -2.83 -21.70
C LEU A 127 -0.16 -1.59 -22.55
N PRO A 128 -1.19 -1.63 -23.43
CA PRO A 128 -1.53 -0.47 -24.26
C PRO A 128 -1.80 0.76 -23.39
N PHE A 129 -1.19 1.91 -23.70
CA PHE A 129 -1.41 3.14 -22.93
C PHE A 129 -2.91 3.51 -22.79
N ALA A 130 -3.73 3.18 -23.78
CA ALA A 130 -5.17 3.38 -23.76
C ALA A 130 -5.91 2.57 -22.67
N SER A 131 -5.30 1.55 -22.08
CA SER A 131 -5.86 0.80 -20.94
C SER A 131 -5.64 1.48 -19.60
N ARG A 132 -4.86 2.57 -19.54
CA ARG A 132 -4.65 3.33 -18.30
C ARG A 132 -5.94 4.11 -17.96
N PRO A 133 -6.48 3.97 -16.73
CA PRO A 133 -7.65 4.73 -16.30
C PRO A 133 -7.41 6.24 -16.32
N ILE A 134 -6.20 6.66 -15.94
CA ILE A 134 -5.76 8.06 -15.95
C ILE A 134 -4.58 8.19 -16.92
N ARG A 135 -4.73 9.03 -17.94
CA ARG A 135 -3.74 9.24 -19.00
C ARG A 135 -2.66 10.23 -18.55
N GLN A 136 -1.75 9.77 -17.71
CA GLN A 136 -0.57 10.50 -17.27
C GLN A 136 0.69 9.68 -17.52
N ASN A 137 1.84 10.37 -17.53
CA ASN A 137 3.14 9.71 -17.68
C ASN A 137 3.43 8.79 -16.49
N ASN A 138 3.14 9.28 -15.28
CA ASN A 138 3.24 8.50 -14.05
C ASN A 138 2.06 7.55 -13.89
N TYR A 139 2.26 6.47 -13.15
CA TYR A 139 1.19 5.54 -12.81
C TYR A 139 0.35 6.12 -11.68
N LEU A 140 -0.96 6.21 -11.89
CA LEU A 140 -1.91 6.73 -10.92
C LEU A 140 -2.96 5.68 -10.58
N PHE A 141 -3.27 5.58 -9.29
CA PHE A 141 -4.32 4.73 -8.76
C PHE A 141 -5.27 5.53 -7.89
N GLU A 142 -6.56 5.33 -8.08
CA GLU A 142 -7.58 5.89 -7.20
C GLU A 142 -7.73 5.02 -5.95
N LEU A 143 -7.58 5.63 -4.78
CA LEU A 143 -7.81 5.01 -3.49
C LEU A 143 -9.01 5.68 -2.83
N GLY A 144 -10.10 4.93 -2.65
CA GLY A 144 -11.20 5.36 -1.79
C GLY A 144 -10.82 5.13 -0.34
N LEU A 145 -10.47 6.19 0.39
CA LEU A 145 -10.11 6.10 1.81
C LEU A 145 -11.29 6.53 2.67
N GLU A 146 -11.68 5.64 3.59
CA GLU A 146 -12.71 5.94 4.57
C GLU A 146 -12.11 6.65 5.80
N PRO A 147 -12.78 7.69 6.35
CA PRO A 147 -12.30 8.39 7.53
C PRO A 147 -12.10 7.48 8.73
N ASN A 148 -10.95 7.62 9.38
CA ASN A 148 -10.56 6.88 10.59
C ASN A 148 -10.56 5.35 10.41
N LYS A 149 -10.42 4.88 9.16
CA LYS A 149 -10.26 3.47 8.82
C LYS A 149 -8.93 3.26 8.11
N PRO A 150 -7.89 2.84 8.85
CA PRO A 150 -6.62 2.50 8.25
C PRO A 150 -6.78 1.46 7.15
N GLN A 151 -6.16 1.71 6.00
CA GLN A 151 -6.18 0.83 4.85
C GLN A 151 -4.75 0.45 4.47
N ARG A 152 -4.47 -0.85 4.54
CA ARG A 152 -3.25 -1.43 4.00
C ARG A 152 -3.43 -1.72 2.52
N VAL A 153 -2.52 -1.26 1.67
CA VAL A 153 -2.49 -1.55 0.23
C VAL A 153 -1.18 -2.21 -0.17
N TYR A 154 -1.22 -3.02 -1.22
CA TYR A 154 -0.04 -3.65 -1.79
C TYR A 154 0.13 -3.31 -3.26
N LEU A 155 1.37 -3.05 -3.66
CA LEU A 155 1.76 -2.92 -5.05
C LEU A 155 2.74 -4.04 -5.41
N ARG A 156 2.56 -4.65 -6.58
CA ARG A 156 3.53 -5.58 -7.17
C ARG A 156 4.16 -4.91 -8.40
N LEU A 157 5.46 -4.67 -8.34
CA LEU A 157 6.25 -4.00 -9.37
C LEU A 157 7.12 -5.04 -10.08
N GLU A 158 7.09 -5.04 -11.40
CA GLU A 158 7.94 -5.85 -12.28
C GLU A 158 8.43 -4.94 -13.40
N SER A 159 9.74 -5.00 -13.69
CA SER A 159 10.47 -4.14 -14.63
C SER A 159 11.24 -4.93 -15.66
#